data_AF-A0A8S9ZSA6-F1
#
_entry.id   AF-A0A8S9ZSA6-F1
#
_cell.length_a   1.000
_cell.length_b   1.000
_cell.length_c   1.000
_cell.angle_alpha   90.00
_cell.angle_beta   90.00
_cell.angle_gamma   90.00
#
_symmetry.space_group_name_H-M   'P 1'
#
loop_
_entity.id
_entity.type
_entity.pdbx_description
1 polymer ?
#
loop_
_entity_poly.entity_id
_entity_poly.type
_entity_poly.pdbx_seq_one_letter_code
_entity_poly.pdbx_strand_id
1 'polypeptide(L)'
;MKDKIDDYRELRSKIKDDLFIKQQLSLLTPGIENSEKRFLVHEFTRSAMLLPGFNEYERFKPLIDALINEVDPNDLLGCSTALEMLADIASSKKENIQYFESIGLLQKIYDLFQMTKQHTDMGITHTGYYSCIRFFGYLSTTDSNSLEKFPVFTADVFDAIYHFDLLDPLRCKLTFETFAVMTKTIGAKKYLSNENCLFVLN
;
A
#
# COMPACT_ATOMS: atom_id res chain seq x y z
N MET A 1 12.32 -21.91 10.44
CA MET A 1 12.31 -22.12 8.96
C MET A 1 11.33 -23.22 8.56
N LYS A 2 11.21 -24.29 9.35
CA LYS A 2 10.18 -25.34 9.18
C LYS A 2 8.75 -24.79 9.36
N ASP A 3 8.53 -23.97 10.40
CA ASP A 3 7.22 -23.37 10.71
C ASP A 3 6.68 -22.49 9.58
N LYS A 4 7.51 -21.63 8.96
CA LYS A 4 7.12 -20.81 7.80
C LYS A 4 6.75 -21.65 6.57
N ILE A 5 7.36 -22.83 6.40
CA ILE A 5 7.08 -23.71 5.26
C ILE A 5 5.74 -24.43 5.48
N ASP A 6 5.47 -24.85 6.71
CA ASP A 6 4.22 -25.49 7.09
C ASP A 6 3.04 -24.50 6.99
N ASP A 7 3.22 -23.25 7.42
CA ASP A 7 2.24 -22.16 7.25
C ASP A 7 1.91 -21.91 5.77
N TYR A 8 2.91 -21.87 4.89
CA TYR A 8 2.68 -21.70 3.46
C TYR A 8 1.96 -22.90 2.83
N ARG A 9 2.18 -24.10 3.34
CA ARG A 9 1.50 -25.30 2.85
C ARG A 9 0.02 -25.26 3.20
N GLU A 10 -0.30 -24.92 4.45
CA GLU A 10 -1.68 -24.78 4.91
C GLU A 10 -2.39 -23.65 4.14
N LEU A 11 -1.75 -22.49 4.02
CA LEU A 11 -2.31 -21.35 3.29
C LEU A 11 -2.58 -21.70 1.82
N ARG A 12 -1.66 -22.40 1.15
CA ARG A 12 -1.87 -22.88 -0.22
C ARG A 12 -3.03 -23.86 -0.36
N SER A 13 -3.28 -24.67 0.67
CA SER A 13 -4.46 -25.55 0.69
C SER A 13 -5.74 -24.73 0.78
N LYS A 14 -5.79 -23.75 1.68
CA LYS A 14 -6.96 -22.86 1.88
C LYS A 14 -7.28 -22.01 0.64
N ILE A 15 -6.26 -21.48 -0.03
CA ILE A 15 -6.41 -20.70 -1.28
C ILE A 15 -7.09 -21.53 -2.37
N LYS A 16 -6.88 -22.85 -2.37
CA LYS A 16 -7.45 -23.75 -3.38
C LYS A 16 -8.87 -24.20 -3.05
N ASP A 17 -9.38 -23.97 -1.85
CA ASP A 17 -10.70 -24.41 -1.40
C ASP A 17 -11.78 -23.35 -1.65
N ASP A 18 -12.67 -23.60 -2.62
CA ASP A 18 -13.76 -22.68 -2.97
C ASP A 18 -14.76 -22.48 -1.83
N LEU A 19 -14.99 -23.51 -1.00
CA LEU A 19 -15.88 -23.39 0.13
C LEU A 19 -15.27 -22.46 1.17
N PHE A 20 -13.96 -22.59 1.41
CA PHE A 20 -13.23 -21.70 2.30
C PHE A 20 -13.29 -20.24 1.83
N ILE A 21 -13.03 -19.97 0.54
CA ILE A 21 -13.11 -18.60 -0.02
C ILE A 21 -14.51 -18.01 0.14
N LYS A 22 -15.56 -18.80 -0.14
CA LYS A 22 -16.95 -18.36 0.08
C LYS A 22 -17.25 -18.06 1.54
N GLN A 23 -16.71 -18.86 2.47
CA GLN A 23 -16.83 -18.57 3.90
C GLN A 23 -16.15 -17.25 4.27
N GLN A 24 -14.93 -16.99 3.78
CA GLN A 24 -14.25 -15.71 4.02
C GLN A 24 -15.08 -14.53 3.50
N LEU A 25 -15.67 -14.64 2.31
CA LEU A 25 -16.53 -13.60 1.76
C LEU A 25 -17.77 -13.33 2.62
N SER A 26 -18.37 -14.36 3.21
CA SER A 26 -19.53 -14.19 4.10
C SER A 26 -19.21 -13.44 5.40
N LEU A 27 -17.93 -13.34 5.78
CA LEU A 27 -17.47 -12.64 6.97
C LEU A 27 -17.19 -11.15 6.73
N LEU A 28 -17.28 -10.67 5.49
CA LEU A 28 -17.03 -9.26 5.12
C LEU A 28 -18.21 -8.32 5.37
N THR A 29 -19.06 -8.62 6.35
CA THR A 29 -20.20 -7.74 6.68
C THR A 29 -19.74 -6.36 7.18
N PRO A 30 -20.32 -5.24 6.70
CA PRO A 30 -20.04 -3.90 7.23
C PRO A 30 -20.44 -3.76 8.70
N GLY A 31 -19.89 -2.75 9.38
CA GLY A 31 -20.21 -2.44 10.80
C GLY A 31 -19.01 -2.60 11.74
N ILE A 32 -19.00 -1.84 12.84
CA ILE A 32 -17.88 -1.81 13.80
C ILE A 32 -17.76 -3.14 14.53
N GLU A 33 -18.88 -3.79 14.86
CA GLU A 33 -18.91 -5.10 15.53
C GLU A 33 -18.25 -6.22 14.72
N ASN A 34 -18.07 -6.01 13.42
CA ASN A 34 -17.47 -6.98 12.52
C ASN A 34 -16.04 -6.60 12.08
N SER A 35 -15.50 -5.49 12.58
CA SER A 35 -14.16 -4.98 12.21
C SER A 35 -13.05 -6.03 12.37
N GLU A 36 -13.03 -6.77 13.49
CA GLU A 36 -12.03 -7.82 13.74
C GLU A 36 -12.11 -8.96 12.70
N LYS A 37 -13.33 -9.42 12.38
CA LYS A 37 -13.51 -10.47 11.38
C LYS A 37 -13.13 -9.98 9.99
N ARG A 38 -13.48 -8.75 9.62
CA ARG A 38 -13.03 -8.14 8.36
C ARG A 38 -11.52 -8.06 8.30
N PHE A 39 -10.88 -7.61 9.39
CA PHE A 39 -9.43 -7.55 9.49
C PHE A 39 -8.78 -8.92 9.23
N LEU A 40 -9.28 -10.00 9.84
CA LEU A 40 -8.76 -11.35 9.62
C LEU A 40 -8.94 -11.83 8.17
N VAL A 41 -10.05 -11.49 7.52
CA VAL A 41 -10.26 -11.79 6.10
C VAL A 41 -9.27 -11.01 5.22
N HIS A 42 -9.03 -9.75 5.54
CA HIS A 42 -8.06 -8.90 4.84
C HIS A 42 -6.62 -9.37 5.05
N GLU A 43 -6.28 -9.82 6.26
CA GLU A 43 -5.00 -10.44 6.58
C GLU A 43 -4.80 -11.74 5.79
N PHE A 44 -5.83 -12.59 5.70
CA PHE A 44 -5.81 -13.78 4.85
C PHE A 44 -5.57 -13.42 3.39
N THR A 45 -6.28 -12.41 2.88
CA THR A 45 -6.15 -11.92 1.50
C THR A 45 -4.74 -11.43 1.22
N ARG A 46 -4.20 -10.59 2.10
CA ARG A 46 -2.80 -10.12 2.05
C ARG A 46 -1.84 -11.30 2.06
N SER A 47 -1.97 -12.21 3.01
CA SER A 47 -1.08 -13.36 3.17
C SER A 47 -1.07 -14.25 1.92
N ALA A 48 -2.24 -14.46 1.30
CA ALA A 48 -2.36 -15.21 0.06
C ALA A 48 -1.60 -14.53 -1.09
N MET A 49 -1.76 -13.21 -1.27
CA MET A 49 -1.09 -12.46 -2.33
C MET A 49 0.43 -12.37 -2.15
N LEU A 50 0.91 -12.41 -0.89
CA LEU A 50 2.33 -12.44 -0.53
C LEU A 50 3.00 -13.79 -0.83
N LEU A 51 2.24 -14.85 -1.11
CA LEU A 51 2.83 -16.15 -1.42
C LEU A 51 3.64 -16.12 -2.73
N PRO A 52 4.82 -16.77 -2.74
CA PRO A 52 5.55 -17.02 -3.98
C PRO A 52 4.68 -17.80 -4.99
N GLY A 53 4.57 -17.27 -6.20
CA GLY A 53 3.79 -17.90 -7.29
C GLY A 53 2.27 -17.80 -7.15
N PHE A 54 1.72 -17.00 -6.24
CA PHE A 54 0.29 -16.68 -6.28
C PHE A 54 -0.07 -15.98 -7.59
N ASN A 55 -1.08 -16.51 -8.30
CA ASN A 55 -1.59 -16.04 -9.59
C ASN A 55 -3.12 -16.13 -9.70
N GLU A 56 -3.82 -16.33 -8.57
CA GLU A 56 -5.28 -16.56 -8.50
C GLU A 56 -6.08 -15.24 -8.42
N TYR A 57 -5.59 -14.18 -9.07
CA TYR A 57 -6.14 -12.82 -8.91
C TYR A 57 -7.63 -12.72 -9.25
N GLU A 58 -8.08 -13.36 -10.33
CA GLU A 58 -9.49 -13.35 -10.73
C GLU A 58 -10.39 -14.05 -9.71
N ARG A 59 -9.92 -15.17 -9.15
CA ARG A 59 -10.67 -15.91 -8.14
C ARG A 59 -10.72 -15.16 -6.82
N PHE A 60 -9.63 -14.48 -6.46
CA PHE A 60 -9.54 -13.66 -5.25
C PHE A 60 -10.13 -12.26 -5.42
N LYS A 61 -10.53 -11.87 -6.63
CA LYS A 61 -11.02 -10.53 -6.94
C LYS A 61 -12.06 -10.02 -5.94
N PRO A 62 -13.08 -10.79 -5.51
CA PRO A 62 -14.05 -10.30 -4.52
C PRO A 62 -13.43 -9.97 -3.16
N LEU A 63 -12.43 -10.74 -2.72
CA LEU A 63 -11.68 -10.45 -1.47
C LEU A 63 -10.77 -9.24 -1.62
N ILE A 64 -10.10 -9.13 -2.78
CA ILE A 64 -9.20 -8.00 -3.07
C ILE A 64 -10.00 -6.69 -3.21
N ASP A 65 -11.12 -6.73 -3.92
CA ASP A 65 -12.02 -5.59 -4.06
C ASP A 65 -12.56 -5.15 -2.69
N ALA A 66 -12.88 -6.09 -1.81
CA ALA A 66 -13.28 -5.76 -0.44
C ALA A 66 -12.18 -5.04 0.35
N LEU A 67 -10.93 -5.52 0.28
CA LEU A 67 -9.78 -4.83 0.88
C LEU A 67 -9.58 -3.42 0.30
N ILE A 68 -9.72 -3.27 -1.03
CA ILE A 68 -9.61 -1.97 -1.71
C ILE A 68 -10.75 -1.02 -1.30
N ASN A 69 -11.93 -1.55 -1.00
CA ASN A 69 -13.07 -0.75 -0.55
C ASN A 69 -12.91 -0.23 0.88
N GLU A 70 -12.07 -0.86 1.71
CA GLU A 70 -11.68 -0.31 3.02
C GLU A 70 -10.81 0.96 2.87
N VAL A 71 -10.24 1.23 1.68
CA VAL A 71 -9.62 2.53 1.36
C VAL A 71 -10.73 3.57 1.16
N ASP A 72 -11.31 3.98 2.28
CA ASP A 72 -12.37 4.99 2.41
C ASP A 72 -11.87 6.12 3.33
N PRO A 73 -11.77 7.37 2.84
CA PRO A 73 -11.33 8.49 3.66
C PRO A 73 -12.25 8.81 4.85
N ASN A 74 -13.47 8.26 4.88
CA ASN A 74 -14.40 8.41 6.01
C ASN A 74 -14.16 7.42 7.15
N ASP A 75 -13.47 6.29 6.90
CA ASP A 75 -13.04 5.32 7.90
C ASP A 75 -11.51 5.31 7.99
N LEU A 76 -10.96 6.17 8.85
CA LEU A 76 -9.51 6.35 8.97
C LEU A 76 -8.76 5.08 9.35
N LEU A 77 -9.30 4.32 10.31
CA LEU A 77 -8.61 3.15 10.83
C LEU A 77 -8.64 2.02 9.81
N GLY A 78 -9.80 1.81 9.17
CA GLY A 78 -9.95 0.87 8.05
C GLY A 78 -9.04 1.24 6.88
N CYS A 79 -9.06 2.51 6.48
CA CYS A 79 -8.26 3.03 5.37
C CYS A 79 -6.76 2.89 5.61
N SER A 80 -6.25 3.29 6.78
CA SER A 80 -4.83 3.17 7.09
C SER A 80 -4.38 1.71 7.13
N THR A 81 -5.19 0.84 7.73
CA THR A 81 -4.90 -0.60 7.79
C THR A 81 -4.88 -1.22 6.39
N ALA A 82 -5.86 -0.88 5.55
CA ALA A 82 -5.94 -1.35 4.18
C ALA A 82 -4.74 -0.89 3.35
N LEU A 83 -4.36 0.39 3.46
CA LEU A 83 -3.20 0.95 2.77
C LEU A 83 -1.90 0.28 3.22
N GLU A 84 -1.73 -0.03 4.51
CA GLU A 84 -0.57 -0.79 4.99
C GLU A 84 -0.52 -2.20 4.40
N MET A 85 -1.65 -2.91 4.39
CA MET A 85 -1.73 -4.24 3.79
C MET A 85 -1.44 -4.21 2.29
N LEU A 86 -1.97 -3.23 1.57
CA LEU A 86 -1.74 -3.03 0.14
C LEU A 86 -0.28 -2.64 -0.15
N ALA A 87 0.36 -1.86 0.73
CA ALA A 87 1.77 -1.48 0.61
C ALA A 87 2.68 -2.72 0.71
N ASP A 88 2.40 -3.61 1.66
CA ASP A 88 3.12 -4.87 1.79
C ASP A 88 2.97 -5.73 0.52
N ILE A 89 1.75 -5.85 0.00
CA ILE A 89 1.45 -6.59 -1.23
C ILE A 89 2.21 -5.98 -2.42
N ALA A 90 2.19 -4.66 -2.58
CA ALA A 90 2.88 -3.93 -3.65
C ALA A 90 4.41 -4.10 -3.58
N SER A 91 4.99 -4.10 -2.37
CA SER A 91 6.43 -4.29 -2.18
C SER A 91 6.91 -5.72 -2.40
N SER A 92 6.02 -6.70 -2.51
CA SER A 92 6.43 -8.11 -2.52
C SER A 92 6.91 -8.64 -3.87
N LYS A 93 6.19 -8.34 -4.97
CA LYS A 93 6.49 -8.86 -6.32
C LYS A 93 5.81 -8.04 -7.42
N LYS A 94 6.38 -8.07 -8.62
CA LYS A 94 5.95 -7.23 -9.76
C LYS A 94 4.55 -7.59 -10.28
N GLU A 95 4.17 -8.86 -10.19
CA GLU A 95 2.88 -9.36 -10.65
C GLU A 95 1.72 -8.71 -9.86
N ASN A 96 1.92 -8.43 -8.57
CA ASN A 96 0.93 -7.72 -7.77
C ASN A 96 0.75 -6.27 -8.24
N ILE A 97 1.84 -5.60 -8.63
CA ILE A 97 1.80 -4.24 -9.16
C ILE A 97 1.08 -4.21 -10.49
N GLN A 98 1.37 -5.15 -11.38
CA GLN A 98 0.68 -5.27 -12.67
C GLN A 98 -0.83 -5.45 -12.50
N TYR A 99 -1.25 -6.26 -11.52
CA TYR A 99 -2.66 -6.40 -11.18
C TYR A 99 -3.25 -5.11 -10.60
N PHE A 100 -2.57 -4.45 -9.66
CA PHE A 100 -3.02 -3.18 -9.09
C PHE A 100 -3.14 -2.06 -10.14
N GLU A 101 -2.24 -2.04 -11.13
CA GLU A 101 -2.29 -1.11 -12.24
C GLU A 101 -3.46 -1.43 -13.17
N SER A 102 -3.75 -2.70 -13.48
CA SER A 102 -4.85 -3.09 -14.36
C SER A 102 -6.24 -2.78 -13.80
N ILE A 103 -6.38 -2.78 -12.47
CA ILE A 103 -7.65 -2.43 -11.79
C ILE A 103 -7.73 -0.95 -11.36
N GLY A 104 -6.74 -0.14 -11.69
CA GLY A 104 -6.72 1.30 -11.38
C GLY A 104 -6.47 1.65 -9.92
N LEU A 105 -6.00 0.72 -9.08
CA LEU A 105 -5.76 0.94 -7.66
C LEU A 105 -4.69 2.01 -7.41
N LEU A 106 -3.60 1.98 -8.20
CA LEU A 106 -2.49 2.92 -8.02
C LEU A 106 -2.95 4.37 -8.18
N GLN A 107 -3.81 4.63 -9.17
CA GLN A 107 -4.41 5.94 -9.39
C GLN A 107 -5.36 6.32 -8.25
N LYS A 108 -6.22 5.41 -7.79
CA LYS A 108 -7.12 5.64 -6.65
C LYS A 108 -6.35 6.10 -5.39
N ILE A 109 -5.24 5.45 -5.07
CA ILE A 109 -4.40 5.81 -3.90
C ILE A 109 -3.68 7.14 -4.15
N TYR A 110 -3.28 7.42 -5.38
CA TYR A 110 -2.65 8.70 -5.73
C TYR A 110 -3.63 9.89 -5.61
N ASP A 111 -4.88 9.70 -6.02
CA ASP A 111 -5.92 10.71 -5.87
C ASP A 111 -6.23 10.96 -4.38
N LEU A 112 -6.25 9.89 -3.56
CA LEU A 112 -6.37 10.00 -2.10
C LEU A 112 -5.18 10.76 -1.48
N PHE A 113 -3.96 10.48 -1.94
CA PHE A 113 -2.76 11.21 -1.52
C PHE A 113 -2.86 12.71 -1.83
N GLN A 114 -3.30 13.07 -3.03
CA GLN A 114 -3.46 14.48 -3.41
C GLN A 114 -4.55 15.18 -2.59
N MET A 115 -5.70 14.50 -2.38
CA MET A 115 -6.77 15.02 -1.53
C MET A 115 -6.29 15.24 -0.09
N THR A 116 -5.53 14.30 0.46
CA THR A 116 -4.97 14.43 1.82
C THR A 116 -3.87 15.50 1.90
N LYS A 117 -3.17 15.81 0.81
CA LYS A 117 -2.24 16.95 0.79
C LYS A 117 -2.95 18.31 0.83
N GLN A 118 -4.13 18.42 0.21
CA GLN A 118 -4.86 19.69 0.06
C GLN A 118 -5.67 20.13 1.29
N HIS A 119 -5.98 19.21 2.21
CA HIS A 119 -6.86 19.47 3.36
C HIS A 119 -6.14 19.34 4.71
N THR A 120 -5.15 20.18 5.00
CA THR A 120 -4.27 20.08 6.19
C THR A 120 -4.97 20.25 7.56
N ASP A 121 -6.20 20.77 7.60
CA ASP A 121 -6.82 21.28 8.84
C ASP A 121 -7.71 20.26 9.59
N MET A 122 -7.77 19.01 9.13
CA MET A 122 -8.60 17.96 9.73
C MET A 122 -7.70 16.83 10.25
N GLY A 123 -7.88 16.34 11.48
CA GLY A 123 -7.10 15.19 11.99
C GLY A 123 -7.20 13.91 11.14
N ILE A 124 -8.19 13.87 10.24
CA ILE A 124 -8.45 12.90 9.16
C ILE A 124 -7.27 12.82 8.16
N THR A 125 -6.55 13.92 7.97
CA THR A 125 -5.62 14.08 6.86
C THR A 125 -4.22 13.57 7.16
N HIS A 126 -3.79 13.59 8.43
CA HIS A 126 -2.45 13.12 8.80
C HIS A 126 -2.29 11.61 8.64
N THR A 127 -3.25 10.81 9.12
CA THR A 127 -3.14 9.34 9.06
C THR A 127 -3.27 8.81 7.63
N GLY A 128 -4.23 9.34 6.85
CA GLY A 128 -4.38 8.98 5.44
C GLY A 128 -3.17 9.37 4.61
N TYR A 129 -2.62 10.58 4.82
CA TYR A 129 -1.40 11.04 4.18
C TYR A 129 -0.21 10.12 4.52
N TYR A 130 0.00 9.79 5.79
CA TYR A 130 1.11 8.91 6.20
C TYR A 130 1.01 7.51 5.58
N SER A 131 -0.19 6.93 5.55
CA SER A 131 -0.41 5.63 4.92
C SER A 131 -0.17 5.68 3.41
N CYS A 132 -0.54 6.76 2.73
CA CYS A 132 -0.25 6.95 1.30
C CYS A 132 1.25 7.11 1.02
N ILE A 133 1.95 7.94 1.80
CA ILE A 133 3.41 8.13 1.69
C ILE A 133 4.12 6.77 1.83
N ARG A 134 3.73 5.98 2.83
CA ARG A 134 4.28 4.65 3.06
C ARG A 134 3.98 3.71 1.88
N PHE A 135 2.75 3.71 1.35
CA PHE A 135 2.36 2.90 0.20
C PHE A 135 3.27 3.16 -1.01
N PHE A 136 3.44 4.42 -1.40
CA PHE A 136 4.28 4.78 -2.56
C PHE A 136 5.76 4.51 -2.30
N GLY A 137 6.25 4.73 -1.07
CA GLY A 137 7.60 4.33 -0.68
C GLY A 137 7.84 2.84 -0.91
N TYR A 138 6.94 1.99 -0.44
CA TYR A 138 7.04 0.54 -0.57
C TYR A 138 6.85 0.07 -2.03
N LEU A 139 5.93 0.68 -2.78
CA LEU A 139 5.76 0.44 -4.22
C LEU A 139 7.07 0.66 -4.98
N SER A 140 7.80 1.74 -4.67
CA SER A 140 9.05 2.09 -5.36
C SER A 140 10.16 1.05 -5.22
N THR A 141 10.08 0.16 -4.22
CA THR A 141 11.04 -0.94 -4.03
C THR A 141 10.92 -2.04 -5.07
N THR A 142 9.75 -2.15 -5.72
CA THR A 142 9.44 -3.22 -6.66
C THR A 142 9.12 -2.68 -8.06
N ASP A 143 8.62 -1.44 -8.14
CA ASP A 143 8.50 -0.66 -9.38
C ASP A 143 9.13 0.73 -9.22
N SER A 144 10.39 0.89 -9.59
CA SER A 144 11.07 2.19 -9.55
C SER A 144 10.47 3.22 -10.49
N ASN A 145 9.75 2.80 -11.54
CA ASN A 145 9.12 3.72 -12.48
C ASN A 145 7.93 4.46 -11.85
N SER A 146 7.39 3.95 -10.73
CA SER A 146 6.35 4.63 -9.96
C SER A 146 6.79 6.01 -9.47
N LEU A 147 8.08 6.25 -9.24
CA LEU A 147 8.61 7.55 -8.83
C LEU A 147 8.45 8.63 -9.90
N GLU A 148 8.51 8.23 -11.17
CA GLU A 148 8.27 9.09 -12.33
C GLU A 148 6.78 9.22 -12.63
N LYS A 149 6.01 8.13 -12.50
CA LYS A 149 4.55 8.11 -12.71
C LYS A 149 3.81 8.99 -11.69
N PHE A 150 4.31 9.09 -10.46
CA PHE A 150 3.70 9.85 -9.37
C PHE A 150 4.62 10.97 -8.88
N PRO A 151 4.88 12.00 -9.70
CA PRO A 151 5.93 13.01 -9.44
C PRO A 151 5.62 13.87 -8.21
N VAL A 152 4.34 14.15 -7.92
CA VAL A 152 3.94 14.93 -6.73
C VAL A 152 4.32 14.21 -5.44
N PHE A 153 4.25 12.86 -5.40
CA PHE A 153 4.70 12.09 -4.24
C PHE A 153 6.21 12.26 -4.04
N THR A 154 6.99 12.07 -5.12
CA THR A 154 8.44 12.23 -5.06
C THR A 154 8.84 13.63 -4.61
N ALA A 155 8.24 14.66 -5.20
CA ALA A 155 8.47 16.05 -4.85
C ALA A 155 8.13 16.35 -3.39
N ASP A 156 7.02 15.80 -2.88
CA ASP A 156 6.57 15.97 -1.50
C ASP A 156 7.54 15.36 -0.49
N VAL A 157 8.11 14.19 -0.77
CA VAL A 157 9.14 13.58 0.09
C VAL A 157 10.40 14.46 0.12
N PHE A 158 10.84 15.00 -1.02
CA PHE A 158 12.01 15.88 -1.07
C PHE A 158 11.78 17.22 -0.36
N ASP A 159 10.62 17.84 -0.57
CA ASP A 159 10.22 19.05 0.14
C ASP A 159 10.22 18.85 1.66
N ALA A 160 9.67 17.72 2.11
CA ALA A 160 9.66 17.34 3.51
C ALA A 160 11.08 17.08 4.08
N ILE A 161 12.01 16.53 3.29
CA ILE A 161 13.42 16.39 3.71
C ILE A 161 14.09 17.75 3.80
N TYR A 162 13.83 18.65 2.84
CA TYR A 162 14.46 19.96 2.81
C TYR A 162 14.01 20.82 3.99
N HIS A 163 12.72 20.74 4.34
CA HIS A 163 12.10 21.45 5.46
C HIS A 163 11.92 20.56 6.70
N PHE A 164 12.80 19.57 6.92
CA PHE A 164 12.61 18.55 7.97
C PHE A 164 12.54 19.13 9.39
N ASP A 165 13.14 20.31 9.60
CA ASP A 165 13.17 21.06 10.84
C ASP A 165 11.82 21.71 11.19
N LEU A 166 10.96 21.89 10.19
CA LEU A 166 9.60 22.41 10.35
C LEU A 166 8.56 21.30 10.58
N LEU A 167 8.96 20.03 10.44
CA LEU A 167 8.06 18.88 10.59
C LEU A 167 7.92 18.46 12.05
N ASP A 168 6.74 17.96 12.42
CA ASP A 168 6.58 17.25 13.68
C ASP A 168 7.44 15.95 13.69
N PRO A 169 7.82 15.42 14.86
CA PRO A 169 8.72 14.27 14.96
C PRO A 169 8.23 13.02 14.22
N LEU A 170 6.91 12.79 14.14
CA LEU A 170 6.36 11.61 13.48
C LEU A 170 6.48 11.74 11.96
N ARG A 171 6.12 12.91 11.41
CA ARG A 171 6.26 13.19 9.98
C ARG A 171 7.72 13.21 9.57
N CYS A 172 8.58 13.83 10.36
CA CYS A 172 10.03 13.83 10.14
C CYS A 172 10.57 12.39 10.02
N LYS A 173 10.24 11.53 10.99
CA LYS A 173 10.62 10.11 10.97
C LYS A 173 10.12 9.40 9.71
N LEU A 174 8.83 9.52 9.39
CA LEU A 174 8.25 8.87 8.23
C LEU A 174 8.91 9.32 6.92
N THR A 175 9.19 10.61 6.78
CA THR A 175 9.86 11.18 5.61
C THR A 175 11.23 10.52 5.40
N PHE A 176 12.05 10.44 6.45
CA PHE A 176 13.37 9.80 6.36
C PHE A 176 13.28 8.29 6.12
N GLU A 177 12.34 7.59 6.76
CA GLU A 177 12.09 6.16 6.50
C GLU A 177 11.69 5.93 5.03
N THR A 178 10.78 6.76 4.50
CA THR A 178 10.31 6.67 3.12
C THR A 178 11.44 6.94 2.14
N PHE A 179 12.24 7.97 2.39
CA PHE A 179 13.42 8.28 1.58
C PHE A 179 14.45 7.15 1.55
N ALA A 180 14.71 6.53 2.71
CA ALA A 180 15.59 5.37 2.80
C ALA A 180 15.05 4.18 2.00
N VAL A 181 13.73 3.97 2.02
CA VAL A 181 13.07 2.92 1.22
C VAL A 181 13.15 3.22 -0.28
N MET A 182 12.86 4.45 -0.71
CA MET A 182 12.94 4.88 -2.10
C MET A 182 14.35 4.70 -2.67
N THR A 183 15.38 5.00 -1.88
CA THR A 183 16.78 4.88 -2.31
C THR A 183 17.33 3.45 -2.25
N LYS A 184 16.51 2.44 -1.94
CA LYS A 184 16.97 1.05 -1.77
C LYS A 184 17.37 0.38 -3.09
N THR A 185 16.68 0.68 -4.19
CA THR A 185 16.90 -0.01 -5.48
C THR A 185 17.83 0.78 -6.40
N ILE A 186 18.56 0.06 -7.27
CA ILE A 186 19.43 0.70 -8.28
C ILE A 186 18.62 1.57 -9.25
N GLY A 187 17.43 1.10 -9.66
CA GLY A 187 16.54 1.84 -10.54
C GLY A 187 16.10 3.17 -9.93
N ALA A 188 15.70 3.17 -8.67
CA ALA A 188 15.33 4.38 -7.96
C ALA A 188 16.53 5.32 -7.76
N LYS A 189 17.70 4.82 -7.37
CA LYS A 189 18.93 5.64 -7.29
C LYS A 189 19.25 6.32 -8.62
N LYS A 190 19.13 5.60 -9.74
CA LYS A 190 19.36 6.14 -11.08
C LYS A 190 18.38 7.27 -11.40
N TYR A 191 17.09 7.07 -11.10
CA TYR A 191 16.07 8.09 -11.26
C TYR A 191 16.38 9.34 -10.42
N LEU A 192 16.70 9.15 -9.14
CA LEU A 192 17.02 10.23 -8.20
C LEU A 192 18.33 10.97 -8.54
N SER A 193 19.28 10.30 -9.20
CA SER A 193 20.54 10.91 -9.67
C SER A 193 20.39 11.72 -10.94
N ASN A 194 19.23 11.66 -11.61
CA ASN A 194 18.98 12.43 -12.82
C ASN A 194 18.66 13.88 -12.46
N GLU A 195 19.34 14.84 -13.09
CA GLU A 195 19.20 16.27 -12.77
C GLU A 195 17.73 16.74 -12.83
N ASN A 196 16.93 16.18 -13.73
CA ASN A 196 15.51 16.49 -13.89
C ASN A 196 14.62 16.07 -12.69
N CYS A 197 15.09 15.22 -11.78
CA CYS A 197 14.30 14.79 -10.62
C CYS A 197 14.11 15.92 -9.59
N LEU A 198 15.04 16.87 -9.51
CA LEU A 198 15.06 17.92 -8.48
C LEU A 198 14.39 19.23 -8.92
N PHE A 199 14.13 19.42 -10.22
CA PHE A 199 13.63 20.68 -10.79
C PHE A 199 12.13 20.71 -11.12
N VAL A 200 11.36 19.69 -10.73
CA VAL A 200 9.89 19.69 -10.86
C VAL A 200 9.21 20.46 -9.69
N LEU A 201 10.00 20.98 -8.75
CA LEU A 201 9.57 21.91 -7.71
C LEU A 201 9.56 23.34 -8.27
N ASN A 202 8.55 23.69 -9.07
CA ASN A 202 8.21 25.07 -9.43
C ASN A 202 6.73 25.34 -9.16
#